data_AF-A0A9J6DSP0-F1
#
_entry.id   AF-A0A9J6DSP0-F1
#
_cell.length_a   1.000
_cell.length_b   1.000
_cell.length_c   1.000
_cell.angle_alpha   90.00
_cell.angle_beta   90.00
_cell.angle_gamma   90.00
#
_symmetry.space_group_name_H-M   'P 1'
#
loop_
_entity.id
_entity.type
_entity.pdbx_description
1 polymer ?
#
loop_
_entity_poly.entity_id
_entity_poly.type
_entity_poly.pdbx_seq_one_letter_code
_entity_poly.pdbx_strand_id
1 'polypeptide(L)'
;MVANEAVQGDIGWSSFEAREAASKLTFHCRLMYMSRERWPRRVFDYLMATWGRTKEIRQRIKEAEEEKWRQAQVNKSSLLLYHQHKDTIAPVPLYDNGLRSVLLFEARAGALRNLVRKQAYDGELVSVVCRACRGADETIALIVTECPQLSPSSSNADLAAALGFVDTGDVVDYAAVRRSKTRL
;
A
#
# COMPACT_ATOMS: atom_id res chain seq x y z
N MET A 1 11.42 22.44 37.53
CA MET A 1 12.35 22.71 36.43
C MET A 1 13.66 23.14 37.07
N VAL A 2 14.68 22.30 36.97
CA VAL A 2 15.95 22.52 37.68
C VAL A 2 16.88 23.30 36.75
N ALA A 3 17.66 24.27 37.26
CA ALA A 3 18.41 25.24 36.45
C ALA A 3 19.28 24.63 35.33
N ASN A 4 19.82 23.42 35.54
CA ASN A 4 20.61 22.71 34.53
C ASN A 4 19.81 22.33 33.27
N GLU A 5 18.52 22.04 33.39
CA GLU A 5 17.67 21.65 32.26
C GLU A 5 17.38 22.84 31.33
N ALA A 6 17.34 24.05 31.88
CA ALA A 6 17.19 25.28 31.11
C ALA A 6 18.47 25.59 30.31
N VAL A 7 19.63 25.50 30.96
CA VAL A 7 20.95 25.73 30.32
C VAL A 7 21.21 24.71 29.21
N GLN A 8 20.83 23.44 29.39
CA GLN A 8 20.94 22.40 28.36
C GLN A 8 19.99 22.64 27.17
N GLY A 9 18.83 23.27 27.42
CA GLY A 9 17.88 23.68 26.40
C GLY A 9 18.40 24.85 25.56
N ASP A 10 18.97 25.86 26.21
CA ASP A 10 19.50 27.06 25.54
C ASP A 10 20.74 26.79 24.68
N ILE A 11 21.54 25.78 25.05
CA ILE A 11 22.75 25.38 24.31
C ILE A 11 22.47 24.28 23.26
N GLY A 12 21.20 23.82 23.15
CA GLY A 12 20.80 22.82 22.15
C GLY A 12 21.33 21.40 22.42
N TRP A 13 21.76 21.10 23.66
CA TRP A 13 22.32 19.81 24.07
C TRP A 13 21.27 18.76 24.46
N SER A 14 19.98 19.11 24.42
CA SER A 14 18.90 18.13 24.38
C SER A 14 17.82 18.55 23.39
N SER A 15 17.49 17.67 22.45
CA SER A 15 16.36 17.91 21.55
C SER A 15 15.08 18.06 22.37
N PHE A 16 14.10 18.80 21.82
CA PHE A 16 12.76 18.87 22.41
C PHE A 16 12.20 17.47 22.69
N GLU A 17 12.42 16.54 21.76
CA GLU A 17 12.02 15.14 21.85
C GLU A 17 12.69 14.41 23.03
N ALA A 18 13.99 14.64 23.27
CA ALA A 18 14.70 14.06 24.41
C ALA A 18 14.16 14.57 25.75
N ARG A 19 13.82 15.87 25.84
CA ARG A 19 13.21 16.48 27.04
C ARG A 19 11.80 15.98 27.29
N GLU A 20 11.01 15.87 26.21
CA GLU A 20 9.66 15.33 26.27
C GLU A 20 9.69 13.86 26.71
N ALA A 21 10.60 13.06 26.15
CA ALA A 21 10.78 11.65 26.52
C ALA A 21 11.18 11.49 27.99
N ALA A 22 12.16 12.26 28.48
CA ALA A 22 12.58 12.24 29.87
C ALA A 22 11.45 12.65 30.83
N SER A 23 10.66 13.67 30.44
CA SER A 23 9.51 14.13 31.22
C SER A 23 8.41 13.06 31.28
N LYS A 24 8.09 12.42 30.15
CA LYS A 24 7.11 11.33 30.08
C LYS A 24 7.55 10.12 30.90
N LEU A 25 8.83 9.73 30.82
CA LEU A 25 9.39 8.62 31.62
C LEU A 25 9.34 8.93 33.12
N THR A 26 9.74 10.12 33.53
CA THR A 26 9.69 10.55 34.94
C THR A 26 8.26 10.53 35.47
N PHE A 27 7.30 11.07 34.69
CA PHE A 27 5.89 11.05 35.04
C PHE A 27 5.33 9.62 35.13
N HIS A 28 5.68 8.75 34.18
CA HIS A 28 5.30 7.34 34.17
C HIS A 28 5.85 6.60 35.40
N CYS A 29 7.14 6.75 35.71
CA CYS A 29 7.75 6.17 36.92
C CYS A 29 7.06 6.68 38.19
N ARG A 30 6.75 7.98 38.25
CA ARG A 30 6.03 8.56 39.39
C ARG A 30 4.65 7.93 39.58
N LEU A 31 3.91 7.69 38.50
CA LEU A 31 2.64 6.96 38.56
C LEU A 31 2.86 5.51 39.02
N MET A 32 3.88 4.82 38.50
CA MET A 32 4.20 3.43 38.85
C MET A 32 4.60 3.20 40.33
N TYR A 33 5.17 4.20 41.01
CA TYR A 33 5.50 4.11 42.43
C TYR A 33 4.51 4.85 43.36
N MET A 34 3.47 5.49 42.80
CA MET A 34 2.44 6.17 43.58
C MET A 34 1.49 5.15 44.24
N SER A 35 1.09 5.42 45.49
CA SER A 35 0.05 4.63 46.18
C SER A 35 -1.26 4.59 45.38
N ARG A 36 -1.90 3.42 45.36
CA ARG A 36 -3.18 3.17 44.66
C ARG A 36 -4.37 3.93 45.23
N GLU A 37 -4.25 4.48 46.44
CA GLU A 37 -5.29 5.34 47.03
C GLU A 37 -5.39 6.68 46.32
N ARG A 38 -4.31 7.11 45.63
CA ARG A 38 -4.30 8.38 44.91
C ARG A 38 -4.98 8.24 43.55
N TRP A 39 -5.91 9.14 43.27
CA TRP A 39 -6.67 9.22 42.02
C TRP A 39 -5.81 9.04 40.74
N PRO A 40 -4.65 9.73 40.57
CA PRO A 40 -3.84 9.58 39.36
C PRO A 40 -3.36 8.14 39.12
N ARG A 41 -3.05 7.39 40.18
CA ARG A 41 -2.67 5.98 40.06
C ARG A 41 -3.84 5.12 39.61
N ARG A 42 -5.04 5.35 40.14
CA ARG A 42 -6.24 4.59 39.77
C ARG A 42 -6.62 4.79 38.31
N VAL A 43 -6.52 6.03 37.82
CA VAL A 43 -6.74 6.35 36.40
C VAL A 43 -5.68 5.69 35.54
N PHE A 44 -4.41 5.76 35.92
CA PHE A 44 -3.32 5.08 35.21
C PHE A 44 -3.54 3.55 35.13
N ASP A 45 -3.87 2.90 36.24
CA ASP A 45 -4.16 1.46 36.28
C ASP A 45 -5.35 1.10 35.36
N TYR A 46 -6.41 1.91 35.37
CA TYR A 46 -7.56 1.74 34.47
C TYR A 46 -7.18 1.90 32.99
N LEU A 47 -6.39 2.93 32.66
CA LEU A 47 -5.92 3.16 31.30
C LEU A 47 -5.01 2.04 30.82
N MET A 48 -4.08 1.56 31.66
CA MET A 48 -3.21 0.44 31.32
C MET A 48 -3.99 -0.87 31.11
N ALA A 49 -4.99 -1.15 31.95
CA ALA A 49 -5.85 -2.33 31.82
C ALA A 49 -6.80 -2.25 30.61
N THR A 50 -7.28 -1.07 30.24
CA THR A 50 -8.09 -0.87 29.02
C THR A 50 -7.24 -0.94 27.76
N TRP A 51 -6.03 -0.39 27.77
CA TRP A 51 -5.07 -0.51 26.67
C TRP A 51 -4.61 -1.95 26.44
N GLY A 52 -4.30 -2.70 27.51
CA GLY A 52 -3.97 -4.13 27.43
C GLY A 52 -5.09 -4.95 26.79
N ARG A 53 -6.33 -4.76 27.25
CA ARG A 53 -7.53 -5.39 26.66
C ARG A 53 -7.72 -5.01 25.19
N THR A 54 -7.45 -3.76 24.81
CA THR A 54 -7.56 -3.33 23.42
C THR A 54 -6.54 -4.04 22.52
N LYS A 55 -5.32 -4.28 23.01
CA LYS A 55 -4.29 -5.04 22.28
C LYS A 55 -4.67 -6.51 22.12
N GLU A 56 -5.15 -7.15 23.19
CA GLU A 56 -5.63 -8.55 23.16
C GLU A 56 -6.83 -8.73 22.22
N ILE A 57 -7.80 -7.81 22.27
CA ILE A 57 -8.95 -7.83 21.36
C ILE A 57 -8.49 -7.68 19.90
N ARG A 58 -7.59 -6.73 19.60
CA ARG A 58 -7.02 -6.58 18.24
C ARG A 58 -6.31 -7.85 17.77
N GLN A 59 -5.55 -8.50 18.65
CA GLN A 59 -4.89 -9.76 18.34
C GLN A 59 -5.88 -10.87 18.01
N ARG A 60 -6.94 -11.03 18.83
CA ARG A 60 -8.00 -12.02 18.58
C ARG A 60 -8.79 -11.74 17.31
N ILE A 61 -9.03 -10.47 16.98
CA ILE A 61 -9.66 -10.07 15.71
C ILE A 61 -8.77 -10.51 14.55
N LYS A 62 -7.47 -10.22 14.60
CA LYS A 62 -6.51 -10.60 13.57
C LYS A 62 -6.48 -12.12 13.36
N GLU A 63 -6.42 -12.91 14.43
CA GLU A 63 -6.46 -14.37 14.38
C GLU A 63 -7.76 -14.90 13.76
N ALA A 64 -8.90 -14.32 14.14
CA ALA A 64 -10.20 -14.70 13.60
C ALA A 64 -10.36 -14.33 12.12
N GLU A 65 -9.80 -13.19 11.69
CA GLU A 65 -9.78 -12.77 10.29
C GLU A 65 -8.85 -13.65 9.45
N GLU A 66 -7.66 -13.99 9.95
CA GLU A 66 -6.72 -14.92 9.32
C GLU A 66 -7.36 -16.29 9.09
N GLU A 67 -8.07 -16.80 10.08
CA GLU A 67 -8.74 -18.10 9.97
C GLU A 67 -9.89 -18.10 8.97
N LYS A 68 -10.76 -17.07 9.03
CA LYS A 68 -11.82 -16.89 8.03
C LYS A 68 -11.27 -16.77 6.61
N TRP A 69 -10.17 -16.04 6.44
CA TRP A 69 -9.53 -15.88 5.15
C TRP A 69 -8.95 -17.20 4.62
N ARG A 70 -8.26 -18.00 5.46
CA ARG A 70 -7.76 -19.34 5.09
C ARG A 70 -8.90 -20.25 4.63
N GLN A 71 -9.99 -20.30 5.39
CA GLN A 71 -11.17 -21.10 5.02
C GLN A 71 -11.78 -20.64 3.69
N ALA A 72 -11.89 -19.33 3.46
CA ALA A 72 -12.41 -18.78 2.21
C ALA A 72 -11.49 -19.03 1.00
N GLN A 73 -10.17 -19.10 1.19
CA GLN A 73 -9.21 -19.46 0.13
C GLN A 73 -9.37 -20.93 -0.29
N VAL A 74 -9.44 -21.85 0.67
CA VAL A 74 -9.57 -23.29 0.42
C VAL A 74 -10.87 -23.63 -0.33
N ASN A 75 -11.97 -22.96 0.04
CA ASN A 75 -13.28 -23.20 -0.58
C ASN A 75 -13.38 -22.70 -2.04
N LYS A 76 -12.43 -21.89 -2.51
CA LYS A 76 -12.42 -21.33 -3.87
C LYS A 76 -11.43 -22.08 -4.74
N SER A 77 -11.91 -23.08 -5.48
CA SER A 77 -11.10 -23.87 -6.41
C SER A 77 -10.37 -23.03 -7.47
N SER A 78 -10.95 -21.90 -7.89
CA SER A 78 -10.32 -20.95 -8.82
C SER A 78 -9.11 -20.21 -8.25
N LEU A 79 -8.86 -20.29 -6.93
CA LEU A 79 -7.77 -19.62 -6.24
C LEU A 79 -6.67 -20.58 -5.75
N LEU A 80 -6.66 -21.84 -6.20
CA LEU A 80 -5.68 -22.86 -5.79
C LEU A 80 -4.22 -22.38 -5.87
N LEU A 81 -3.84 -21.78 -7.00
CA LEU A 81 -2.48 -21.26 -7.21
C LEU A 81 -2.16 -20.08 -6.28
N TYR A 82 -3.17 -19.27 -5.95
CA TYR A 82 -3.02 -18.11 -5.06
C TYR A 82 -2.80 -18.55 -3.62
N HIS A 83 -3.52 -19.59 -3.17
CA HIS A 83 -3.37 -20.18 -1.85
C HIS A 83 -1.98 -20.81 -1.64
N GLN A 84 -1.41 -21.46 -2.66
CA GLN A 84 -0.10 -22.12 -2.58
C GLN A 84 1.07 -21.16 -2.29
N HIS A 85 0.93 -19.87 -2.60
CA HIS A 85 2.01 -18.88 -2.54
C HIS A 85 1.70 -17.67 -1.67
N LYS A 86 0.50 -17.57 -1.11
CA LYS A 86 0.09 -16.45 -0.25
C LYS A 86 -0.05 -16.92 1.19
N ASP A 87 0.99 -16.68 1.98
CA ASP A 87 1.06 -17.12 3.38
C ASP A 87 0.43 -16.14 4.36
N THR A 88 0.36 -14.85 3.99
CA THR A 88 -0.13 -13.78 4.87
C THR A 88 -1.17 -12.88 4.20
N ILE A 89 -2.07 -12.35 5.04
CA ILE A 89 -2.99 -11.27 4.65
C ILE A 89 -2.19 -9.97 4.57
N ALA A 90 -1.50 -9.80 3.44
CA ALA A 90 -0.75 -8.59 3.12
C ALA A 90 -0.99 -8.17 1.66
N PRO A 91 -0.84 -6.88 1.32
CA PRO A 91 -0.75 -6.45 -0.06
C PRO A 91 0.37 -7.20 -0.79
N VAL A 92 0.16 -7.53 -2.07
CA VAL A 92 1.23 -8.10 -2.91
C VAL A 92 2.03 -6.92 -3.48
N PRO A 93 3.36 -6.85 -3.26
CA PRO A 93 4.18 -5.70 -3.64
C PRO A 93 4.22 -5.44 -5.15
N LEU A 94 3.79 -6.41 -5.98
CA LEU A 94 3.65 -6.25 -7.42
C LEU A 94 2.54 -5.24 -7.82
N TYR A 95 1.52 -5.04 -6.97
CA TYR A 95 0.45 -4.08 -7.19
C TYR A 95 0.59 -2.90 -6.23
N ASP A 96 1.16 -1.80 -6.71
CA ASP A 96 1.38 -0.55 -5.97
C ASP A 96 0.21 0.46 -6.08
N ASN A 97 -0.90 0.08 -6.73
CA ASN A 97 -2.00 0.97 -7.11
C ASN A 97 -1.59 2.19 -7.98
N GLY A 98 -0.37 2.21 -8.50
CA GLY A 98 0.11 3.15 -9.50
C GLY A 98 -0.46 2.85 -10.89
N LEU A 99 -0.15 3.71 -11.85
CA LEU A 99 -0.64 3.58 -13.23
C LEU A 99 -0.30 2.21 -13.85
N ARG A 100 0.92 1.72 -13.59
CA ARG A 100 1.43 0.45 -14.14
C ARG A 100 0.63 -0.74 -13.61
N SER A 101 0.33 -0.75 -12.30
CA SER A 101 -0.52 -1.76 -11.66
C SER A 101 -1.95 -1.75 -12.18
N VAL A 102 -2.50 -0.56 -12.47
CA VAL A 102 -3.83 -0.42 -13.08
C VAL A 102 -3.83 -0.99 -14.51
N LEU A 103 -2.85 -0.63 -15.33
CA LEU A 103 -2.74 -1.13 -16.71
C LEU A 103 -2.54 -2.65 -16.75
N LEU A 104 -1.69 -3.20 -15.87
CA LEU A 104 -1.49 -4.64 -15.74
C LEU A 104 -2.77 -5.37 -15.31
N PHE A 105 -3.51 -4.79 -14.36
CA PHE A 105 -4.81 -5.33 -13.95
C PHE A 105 -5.82 -5.31 -15.10
N GLU A 106 -5.97 -4.18 -15.78
CA GLU A 106 -6.90 -4.06 -16.91
C GLU A 106 -6.54 -5.04 -18.04
N ALA A 107 -5.25 -5.23 -18.34
CA ALA A 107 -4.77 -6.21 -19.31
C ALA A 107 -5.14 -7.65 -18.90
N ARG A 108 -4.87 -8.03 -17.64
CA ARG A 108 -5.23 -9.35 -17.11
C ARG A 108 -6.74 -9.59 -17.08
N ALA A 109 -7.53 -8.56 -16.85
CA ALA A 109 -8.99 -8.65 -16.81
C ALA A 109 -9.65 -8.61 -18.20
N GLY A 110 -8.88 -8.45 -19.29
CA GLY A 110 -9.44 -8.26 -20.63
C GLY A 110 -10.15 -6.91 -20.80
N ALA A 111 -9.89 -5.97 -19.90
CA ALA A 111 -10.53 -4.66 -19.83
C ALA A 111 -9.60 -3.50 -20.24
N LEU A 112 -8.36 -3.80 -20.66
CA LEU A 112 -7.41 -2.80 -21.10
C LEU A 112 -8.01 -1.97 -22.22
N ARG A 113 -7.95 -0.65 -22.02
CA ARG A 113 -8.45 0.33 -22.98
C ARG A 113 -7.54 0.31 -24.20
N ASN A 114 -8.08 -0.20 -25.30
CA ASN A 114 -7.42 -0.29 -26.58
C ASN A 114 -8.41 0.10 -27.69
N LEU A 115 -7.92 0.39 -28.89
CA LEU A 115 -8.79 0.87 -29.98
C LEU A 115 -9.83 -0.16 -30.42
N VAL A 116 -9.49 -1.45 -30.43
CA VAL A 116 -10.45 -2.52 -30.78
C VAL A 116 -11.64 -2.52 -29.81
N ARG A 117 -11.38 -2.41 -28.51
CA ARG A 117 -12.41 -2.28 -27.48
C ARG A 117 -13.16 -0.96 -27.62
N LYS A 118 -12.48 0.14 -27.95
CA LYS A 118 -13.11 1.45 -28.13
C LYS A 118 -14.08 1.47 -29.31
N GLN A 119 -13.76 0.79 -30.40
CA GLN A 119 -14.61 0.68 -31.59
C GLN A 119 -16.00 0.13 -31.28
N ALA A 120 -16.11 -0.79 -30.33
CA ALA A 120 -17.39 -1.35 -29.91
C ALA A 120 -18.35 -0.32 -29.28
N TYR A 121 -17.85 0.83 -28.84
CA TYR A 121 -18.61 1.87 -28.14
C TYR A 121 -18.55 3.25 -28.82
N ASP A 122 -17.65 3.46 -29.76
CA ASP A 122 -17.43 4.73 -30.46
C ASP A 122 -17.57 4.52 -31.97
N GLY A 123 -18.74 4.90 -32.50
CA GLY A 123 -19.07 4.80 -33.92
C GLY A 123 -18.31 5.79 -34.82
N GLU A 124 -17.62 6.77 -34.24
CA GLU A 124 -16.78 7.73 -34.98
C GLU A 124 -15.34 7.25 -35.15
N LEU A 125 -14.99 6.11 -34.54
CA LEU A 125 -13.63 5.59 -34.59
C LEU A 125 -13.30 5.00 -35.98
N VAL A 126 -12.53 5.76 -36.75
CA VAL A 126 -12.17 5.43 -38.15
C VAL A 126 -11.19 4.25 -38.26
N SER A 127 -10.33 4.04 -37.27
CA SER A 127 -9.30 3.01 -37.32
C SER A 127 -8.96 2.45 -35.94
N VAL A 128 -8.75 1.14 -35.90
CA VAL A 128 -8.29 0.41 -34.73
C VAL A 128 -6.81 0.06 -34.78
N VAL A 129 -6.09 0.50 -35.81
CA VAL A 129 -4.67 0.21 -35.97
C VAL A 129 -3.86 0.82 -34.81
N CYS A 130 -2.94 0.03 -34.26
CA CYS A 130 -2.08 0.40 -33.15
C CYS A 130 -1.35 1.72 -33.41
N ARG A 131 -1.47 2.64 -32.45
CA ARG A 131 -0.87 3.97 -32.58
C ARG A 131 0.65 3.95 -32.51
N ALA A 132 1.22 2.94 -31.86
CA ALA A 132 2.67 2.80 -31.68
C ALA A 132 3.33 2.21 -32.94
N CYS A 133 2.97 0.99 -33.34
CA CYS A 133 3.63 0.31 -34.46
C CYS A 133 2.98 0.58 -35.82
N ARG A 134 1.72 1.05 -35.86
CA ARG A 134 0.93 1.30 -37.07
C ARG A 134 0.79 0.11 -38.04
N GLY A 135 1.10 -1.11 -37.59
CA GLY A 135 1.16 -2.30 -38.44
C GLY A 135 0.04 -3.31 -38.25
N ALA A 136 -0.63 -3.30 -37.10
CA ALA A 136 -1.70 -4.24 -36.75
C ALA A 136 -2.73 -3.58 -35.83
N ASP A 137 -3.90 -4.22 -35.67
CA ASP A 137 -4.98 -3.74 -34.81
C ASP A 137 -4.57 -3.72 -33.34
N GLU A 138 -4.92 -2.64 -32.64
CA GLU A 138 -4.59 -2.37 -31.24
C GLU A 138 -5.38 -3.29 -30.30
N THR A 139 -4.96 -4.55 -30.23
CA THR A 139 -5.47 -5.54 -29.29
C THR A 139 -4.65 -5.56 -28.00
N ILE A 140 -5.17 -6.21 -26.95
CA ILE A 140 -4.41 -6.42 -25.70
C ILE A 140 -3.14 -7.23 -25.96
N ALA A 141 -3.23 -8.30 -26.75
CA ALA A 141 -2.06 -9.12 -27.12
C ALA A 141 -1.02 -8.29 -27.87
N LEU A 142 -1.45 -7.44 -28.82
CA LEU A 142 -0.53 -6.56 -29.51
C LEU A 142 0.18 -5.61 -28.54
N ILE A 143 -0.56 -4.93 -27.66
CA ILE A 143 0.03 -3.97 -26.70
C ILE A 143 1.00 -4.65 -25.73
N VAL A 144 0.65 -5.83 -25.21
CA VAL A 144 1.38 -6.47 -24.11
C VAL A 144 2.57 -7.31 -24.61
N THR A 145 2.42 -8.03 -25.73
CA THR A 145 3.42 -9.03 -26.16
C THR A 145 3.99 -8.81 -27.56
N GLU A 146 3.23 -8.27 -28.52
CA GLU A 146 3.61 -8.33 -29.94
C GLU A 146 4.10 -6.98 -30.52
N CYS A 147 3.85 -5.86 -29.85
CA CYS A 147 4.17 -4.54 -30.39
C CYS A 147 5.68 -4.26 -30.32
N PRO A 148 6.38 -4.16 -31.47
CA PRO A 148 7.84 -3.98 -31.50
C PRO A 148 8.30 -2.61 -30.99
N GLN A 149 7.38 -1.64 -30.90
CA GLN A 149 7.66 -0.28 -30.42
C GLN A 149 7.42 -0.13 -28.90
N LEU A 150 6.87 -1.16 -28.23
CA LEU A 150 6.58 -1.15 -26.79
C LEU A 150 7.43 -2.15 -26.01
N SER A 151 8.36 -2.86 -26.65
CA SER A 151 9.22 -3.83 -25.99
C SER A 151 10.12 -3.14 -24.96
N PRO A 152 10.07 -3.53 -23.67
CA PRO A 152 10.99 -2.98 -22.67
C PRO A 152 12.43 -3.41 -23.00
N SER A 153 13.40 -2.56 -22.65
CA SER A 153 14.82 -2.90 -22.77
C SER A 153 15.11 -4.11 -21.89
N SER A 154 15.44 -5.25 -22.50
CA SER A 154 15.75 -6.51 -21.82
C SER A 154 17.12 -6.45 -21.14
N SER A 155 17.28 -5.64 -20.10
CA SER A 155 18.41 -5.78 -19.19
C SER A 155 18.00 -6.71 -18.06
N ASN A 156 18.58 -7.91 -18.05
CA ASN A 156 18.41 -8.93 -17.01
C ASN A 156 18.58 -8.35 -15.60
N ALA A 157 17.47 -8.20 -14.87
CA ALA A 157 17.40 -8.26 -13.41
C ALA A 157 15.92 -8.12 -13.03
N ASP A 158 15.42 -9.02 -12.16
CA ASP A 158 14.13 -8.95 -11.46
C ASP A 158 12.84 -8.83 -12.33
N LEU A 159 11.86 -9.72 -12.09
CA LEU A 159 10.55 -9.70 -12.77
C LEU A 159 9.84 -8.35 -12.57
N ALA A 160 9.96 -7.74 -11.39
CA ALA A 160 9.38 -6.43 -11.15
C ALA A 160 10.03 -5.35 -12.04
N ALA A 161 11.36 -5.38 -12.18
CA ALA A 161 12.09 -4.45 -13.04
C ALA A 161 11.86 -4.71 -14.54
N ALA A 162 11.77 -5.97 -14.97
CA ALA A 162 11.42 -6.34 -16.34
C ALA A 162 10.00 -5.89 -16.73
N LEU A 163 9.07 -5.88 -15.78
CA LEU A 163 7.73 -5.32 -15.93
C LEU A 163 7.67 -3.80 -15.73
N GLY A 164 8.81 -3.14 -15.46
CA GLY A 164 8.92 -1.70 -15.31
C GLY A 164 8.40 -1.15 -13.99
N PHE A 165 8.34 -1.96 -12.91
CA PHE A 165 7.96 -1.56 -11.54
C PHE A 165 9.14 -1.05 -10.69
N VAL A 166 10.24 -0.63 -11.31
CA VAL A 166 11.34 0.01 -10.57
C VAL A 166 10.88 1.41 -10.13
N ASP A 167 11.00 1.71 -8.85
CA ASP A 167 10.62 3.00 -8.27
C ASP A 167 11.53 4.10 -8.83
N THR A 168 11.09 4.78 -9.89
CA THR A 168 11.80 5.90 -10.52
C THR A 168 11.58 7.22 -9.80
N GLY A 169 10.85 7.24 -8.67
CA GLY A 169 10.45 8.48 -8.00
C GLY A 169 9.38 9.27 -8.79
N ASP A 170 8.71 8.61 -9.75
CA ASP A 170 7.62 9.21 -10.50
C ASP A 170 6.41 9.41 -9.58
N VAL A 171 6.23 10.65 -9.12
CA VAL A 171 5.03 11.10 -8.41
C VAL A 171 3.83 10.79 -9.30
N VAL A 172 2.88 10.03 -8.75
CA VAL A 172 1.62 9.70 -9.44
C VAL A 172 0.93 10.99 -9.88
N ASP A 173 0.91 11.28 -11.19
CA ASP A 173 0.10 12.36 -11.76
C ASP A 173 -1.37 11.92 -11.76
N TYR A 174 -2.01 12.04 -10.60
CA TYR A 174 -3.43 11.79 -10.40
C TYR A 174 -4.31 12.65 -11.33
N ALA A 175 -3.82 13.77 -11.84
CA ALA A 175 -4.56 14.62 -12.77
C ALA A 175 -4.53 14.07 -14.21
N ALA A 176 -3.42 13.47 -14.67
CA ALA A 176 -3.38 12.72 -15.93
C ALA A 176 -4.27 11.47 -15.89
N VAL A 177 -4.22 10.72 -14.78
CA VAL A 177 -5.09 9.54 -14.56
C VAL A 177 -6.57 9.95 -14.50
N ARG A 178 -6.92 11.04 -13.82
CA ARG A 178 -8.29 11.59 -13.85
C ARG A 178 -8.72 12.01 -15.25
N ARG A 179 -7.90 12.74 -16.00
CA ARG A 179 -8.22 13.17 -17.38
C ARG A 179 -8.54 12.00 -18.31
N SER A 180 -7.90 10.84 -18.11
CA SER A 180 -8.25 9.60 -18.83
C SER A 180 -9.60 8.99 -18.41
N LYS A 181 -10.07 9.27 -17.19
CA LYS A 181 -11.36 8.81 -16.63
C LYS A 181 -12.50 9.81 -16.88
N THR A 182 -12.22 11.10 -17.03
CA THR A 182 -13.22 12.16 -17.27
C THR A 182 -13.61 12.32 -18.75
N ARG A 183 -13.13 11.46 -19.65
CA ARG A 183 -13.61 11.37 -21.05
C ARG A 183 -14.58 10.20 -21.26
N LEU A 184 -15.29 9.82 -20.20
CA LEU A 184 -16.58 9.15 -20.30
C LEU A 184 -17.65 10.19 -20.61
#